data_AF-A0A3D2P7K4-F1
#
_entry.id   AF-A0A3D2P7K4-F1
#
_cell.length_a   1.000
_cell.length_b   1.000
_cell.length_c   1.000
_cell.angle_alpha   90.00
_cell.angle_beta   90.00
_cell.angle_gamma   90.00
#
_symmetry.space_group_name_H-M   'P 1'
#
loop_
_entity.id
_entity.type
_entity.pdbx_description
1 polymer ?
#
loop_
_entity_poly.entity_id
_entity_poly.type
_entity_poly.pdbx_seq_one_letter_code
_entity_poly.pdbx_strand_id
1 'polypeptide(L)'
;MLDIVAEVNNFKEQAKKNLLQDGKVVPVVFGILPSGEAIGVPLSFKDAEEKHEQFSSLEKFFKQKGVTACVTVLESWLVLGDEEKILKVPPSEHPERKECICVNGKMPGRTYTVAIPFERR
;
A
#
# COMPACT_ATOMS: atom_id res chain seq x y z
N MET A 1 8.29 -7.79 -19.87
CA MET A 1 8.34 -8.18 -18.44
C MET A 1 7.87 -6.97 -17.65
N LEU A 2 6.94 -7.14 -16.71
CA LEU A 2 6.44 -6.05 -15.88
C LEU A 2 7.59 -5.42 -15.08
N ASP A 3 7.70 -4.10 -15.07
CA ASP A 3 8.61 -3.38 -14.18
C ASP A 3 7.86 -2.88 -12.95
N ILE A 4 7.92 -3.67 -11.87
CA ILE A 4 7.24 -3.33 -10.61
C ILE A 4 7.71 -2.01 -10.00
N VAL A 5 8.94 -1.56 -10.30
CA VAL A 5 9.45 -0.27 -9.80
C VAL A 5 8.77 0.88 -10.55
N ALA A 6 8.64 0.77 -11.87
CA ALA A 6 7.91 1.74 -12.67
C ALA A 6 6.44 1.83 -12.23
N GLU A 7 5.78 0.68 -12.03
CA GLU A 7 4.38 0.63 -11.56
C GLU A 7 4.20 1.29 -10.19
N VAL A 8 5.02 0.93 -9.20
CA VAL A 8 4.96 1.56 -7.87
C VAL A 8 5.16 3.07 -7.95
N ASN A 9 6.05 3.54 -8.81
CA ASN A 9 6.26 4.97 -9.01
C ASN A 9 5.05 5.65 -9.67
N ASN A 10 4.38 4.99 -10.62
CA ASN A 10 3.15 5.49 -11.23
C ASN A 10 2.03 5.61 -10.18
N PHE A 11 1.79 4.55 -9.41
CA PHE A 11 0.80 4.54 -8.34
C PHE A 11 1.10 5.57 -7.25
N LYS A 12 2.39 5.78 -6.91
CA LYS A 12 2.84 6.85 -6.01
C LYS A 12 2.40 8.23 -6.47
N GLU A 13 2.68 8.59 -7.73
CA GLU A 13 2.32 9.92 -8.21
C GLU A 13 0.81 10.10 -8.29
N GLN A 14 0.05 9.04 -8.62
CA GLN A 14 -1.41 9.10 -8.56
C GLN A 14 -1.92 9.25 -7.11
N ALA A 15 -1.36 8.52 -6.16
CA ALA A 15 -1.76 8.61 -4.75
C ALA A 15 -1.51 10.02 -4.17
N LYS A 16 -0.39 10.66 -4.54
CA LYS A 16 -0.09 12.05 -4.15
C LYS A 16 -1.13 13.02 -4.72
N LYS A 17 -1.55 12.84 -5.98
CA LYS A 17 -2.62 13.66 -6.58
C LYS A 17 -3.94 13.48 -5.84
N ASN A 18 -4.32 12.24 -5.55
CA ASN A 18 -5.55 11.93 -4.82
C ASN A 18 -5.53 12.54 -3.41
N LEU A 19 -4.41 12.45 -2.70
CA LEU A 19 -4.26 13.08 -1.38
C LEU A 19 -4.46 14.60 -1.44
N LEU A 20 -3.86 15.26 -2.44
CA LEU A 20 -4.00 16.71 -2.62
C LEU A 20 -5.43 17.12 -2.96
N GLN A 21 -6.15 16.30 -3.72
CA GLN A 21 -7.50 16.59 -4.17
C GLN A 21 -8.54 16.29 -3.08
N ASP A 22 -8.43 15.14 -2.44
CA ASP A 22 -9.49 14.57 -1.59
C ASP A 22 -9.16 14.68 -0.09
N GLY A 23 -7.96 15.14 0.27
CA GLY A 23 -7.47 15.23 1.65
C GLY A 23 -7.14 13.88 2.30
N LYS A 24 -7.30 12.78 1.56
CA LYS A 24 -7.02 11.41 1.99
C LYS A 24 -6.68 10.50 0.82
N VAL A 25 -6.03 9.38 1.11
CA VAL A 25 -5.83 8.26 0.17
C VAL A 25 -6.75 7.11 0.56
N VAL A 26 -7.61 6.70 -0.37
CA VAL A 26 -8.42 5.48 -0.20
C VAL A 26 -7.48 4.26 -0.30
N PRO A 27 -7.44 3.38 0.71
CA PRO A 27 -6.61 2.19 0.67
C PRO A 27 -7.14 1.23 -0.39
N VAL A 28 -6.25 0.72 -1.24
CA VAL A 28 -6.62 -0.10 -2.41
C VAL A 28 -5.50 -1.07 -2.75
N VAL A 29 -5.86 -2.25 -3.25
CA VAL A 29 -4.93 -3.21 -3.84
C VAL A 29 -5.24 -3.35 -5.32
N PHE A 30 -4.23 -3.15 -6.15
CA PHE A 30 -4.29 -3.39 -7.59
C PHE A 30 -3.65 -4.75 -7.90
N GLY A 31 -4.41 -5.66 -8.50
CA GLY A 31 -3.88 -6.88 -9.09
C GLY A 31 -3.53 -6.64 -10.56
N ILE A 32 -2.30 -6.94 -10.97
CA ILE A 32 -1.80 -6.75 -12.33
C ILE A 32 -1.85 -8.08 -13.09
N LEU A 33 -2.63 -8.11 -14.17
CA LEU A 33 -2.77 -9.25 -15.07
C LEU A 33 -1.53 -9.41 -15.98
N PRO A 34 -1.32 -10.58 -16.61
CA PRO A 34 -0.25 -10.78 -17.58
C PRO A 34 -0.30 -9.79 -18.76
N SER A 35 -1.50 -9.29 -19.10
CA SER A 35 -1.73 -8.27 -20.12
C SER A 35 -1.23 -6.87 -19.72
N GLY A 36 -0.92 -6.65 -18.44
CA GLY A 36 -0.63 -5.33 -17.87
C GLY A 36 -1.85 -4.58 -17.36
N GLU A 37 -3.07 -5.09 -17.59
CA GLU A 37 -4.30 -4.51 -17.03
C GLU A 37 -4.31 -4.64 -15.50
N ALA A 38 -4.77 -3.59 -14.83
CA ALA A 38 -4.88 -3.54 -13.37
C ALA A 38 -6.33 -3.68 -12.90
N ILE A 39 -6.57 -4.58 -11.95
CA ILE A 39 -7.84 -4.75 -11.25
C ILE A 39 -7.71 -4.11 -9.87
N GLY A 40 -8.38 -2.98 -9.63
CA GLY A 40 -8.39 -2.31 -8.34
C GLY A 40 -9.47 -2.87 -7.40
N VAL A 41 -9.08 -3.20 -6.18
CA VAL A 41 -9.99 -3.61 -5.10
C VAL A 41 -9.81 -2.67 -3.90
N PRO A 42 -10.81 -1.85 -3.55
CA PRO A 42 -10.72 -0.99 -2.37
C PRO A 42 -10.70 -1.83 -1.10
N LEU A 43 -9.91 -1.39 -0.13
CA LEU A 43 -9.85 -2.00 1.20
C LEU A 43 -10.79 -1.25 2.15
N SER A 44 -11.55 -2.01 2.93
CA SER A 44 -12.55 -1.46 3.84
C SER A 44 -12.83 -2.46 4.96
N PHE A 45 -11.94 -2.51 5.94
CA PHE A 45 -12.08 -3.36 7.12
C PHE A 45 -12.10 -2.49 8.38
N LYS A 46 -12.92 -2.86 9.36
CA LYS A 46 -13.06 -2.16 10.64
C LYS A 46 -12.12 -2.71 11.72
N ASP A 47 -11.81 -4.00 11.62
CA ASP A 47 -11.03 -4.72 12.61
C ASP A 47 -10.09 -5.76 11.96
N ALA A 48 -9.40 -6.53 12.81
CA ALA A 48 -8.43 -7.51 12.36
C ALA A 48 -9.08 -8.74 11.68
N GLU A 49 -10.30 -9.10 12.07
CA GLU A 49 -11.03 -10.24 11.51
C GLU A 49 -11.53 -9.91 10.11
N GLU A 50 -12.24 -8.79 9.94
CA GLU A 50 -12.67 -8.29 8.64
C GLU A 50 -11.48 -8.10 7.68
N LYS A 51 -10.35 -7.60 8.21
CA LYS A 51 -9.11 -7.48 7.44
C LYS A 51 -8.65 -8.85 6.92
N HIS A 52 -8.59 -9.85 7.80
CA HIS A 52 -8.16 -11.19 7.45
C HIS A 52 -9.08 -11.84 6.41
N GLU A 53 -10.39 -11.71 6.57
CA GLU A 53 -11.38 -12.20 5.62
C GLU A 53 -11.27 -11.52 4.25
N GLN A 54 -11.10 -10.19 4.23
CA GLN A 54 -10.97 -9.44 2.99
C GLN A 54 -9.70 -9.84 2.24
N PHE A 55 -8.55 -9.95 2.92
CA PHE A 55 -7.30 -10.39 2.27
C PHE A 55 -7.36 -11.85 1.80
N SER A 56 -8.01 -12.74 2.55
CA SER A 56 -8.21 -14.13 2.15
C SER A 56 -9.09 -14.25 0.91
N SER A 57 -10.15 -13.44 0.82
CA SER A 57 -11.03 -13.37 -0.35
C SER A 57 -10.31 -12.78 -1.55
N LEU A 58 -9.51 -11.73 -1.32
CA LEU A 58 -8.69 -11.09 -2.34
C LEU A 58 -7.66 -12.05 -2.93
N GLU A 59 -7.00 -12.86 -2.10
CA GLU A 59 -6.04 -13.86 -2.55
C GLU A 59 -6.70 -14.89 -3.49
N LYS A 60 -7.87 -15.41 -3.09
CA LYS A 60 -8.65 -16.34 -3.93
C LYS A 60 -9.05 -15.69 -5.25
N PHE A 61 -9.55 -14.46 -5.19
CA PHE A 61 -9.95 -13.69 -6.37
C PHE A 61 -8.77 -13.45 -7.33
N PHE A 62 -7.61 -13.03 -6.82
CA PHE A 62 -6.41 -12.80 -7.62
C PHE A 62 -5.87 -14.08 -8.25
N LYS A 63 -5.91 -15.21 -7.53
CA LYS A 63 -5.58 -16.53 -8.09
C LYS A 63 -6.52 -16.89 -9.24
N GLN A 64 -7.83 -16.72 -9.07
CA GLN A 64 -8.83 -16.99 -10.11
C GLN A 64 -8.66 -16.10 -11.35
N LYS A 65 -8.23 -14.85 -11.16
CA LYS A 65 -8.00 -13.90 -12.25
C LYS A 65 -6.63 -14.07 -12.92
N GLY A 66 -5.75 -14.91 -12.39
CA GLY A 66 -4.39 -15.07 -12.93
C GLY A 66 -3.52 -13.84 -12.73
N VAL A 67 -3.72 -13.09 -11.63
CA VAL A 67 -2.90 -11.93 -11.28
C VAL A 67 -1.43 -12.36 -11.07
N THR A 68 -0.50 -11.62 -11.66
CA THR A 68 0.94 -11.93 -11.67
C THR A 68 1.79 -11.00 -10.79
N ALA A 69 1.25 -9.85 -10.45
CA ALA A 69 1.84 -8.90 -9.51
C ALA A 69 0.73 -8.12 -8.79
N CYS A 70 1.03 -7.51 -7.66
CA CYS A 70 0.11 -6.59 -7.02
C CYS A 70 0.80 -5.31 -6.55
N VAL A 71 0.04 -4.22 -6.49
CA VAL A 71 0.45 -2.96 -5.88
C VAL A 71 -0.59 -2.57 -4.85
N THR A 72 -0.16 -2.35 -3.61
CA THR A 72 -1.00 -1.83 -2.54
C THR A 72 -0.68 -0.36 -2.31
N VAL A 73 -1.71 0.46 -2.17
CA VAL A 73 -1.60 1.89 -1.83
C VAL A 73 -2.43 2.12 -0.57
N LEU A 74 -1.83 2.72 0.46
CA LEU A 74 -2.51 3.05 1.72
C LEU A 74 -1.82 4.20 2.45
N GLU A 75 -2.53 4.87 3.35
CA GLU A 75 -1.92 5.74 4.35
C GLU A 75 -1.33 4.89 5.49
N SER A 76 -0.17 5.30 5.99
CA SER A 76 0.56 4.64 7.07
C SER A 76 1.25 5.67 7.96
N TRP A 77 1.84 5.19 9.04
CA TRP A 77 2.81 5.96 9.82
C TRP A 77 4.24 5.51 9.50
N LEU A 78 5.16 6.46 9.54
CA LEU A 78 6.59 6.25 9.42
C LEU A 78 7.28 6.88 10.63
N VAL A 79 8.15 6.11 11.27
CA VAL A 79 9.07 6.59 12.31
C VAL A 79 10.48 6.38 11.78
N LEU A 80 11.32 7.41 11.89
CA LEU A 80 12.73 7.37 11.50
C LEU A 80 13.56 7.55 12.77
N GLY A 81 14.55 6.69 13.00
CA GLY A 81 15.41 6.77 14.17
C GLY A 81 16.21 5.49 14.40
N ASP A 82 16.94 5.46 15.51
CA ASP A 82 17.70 4.28 15.94
C ASP A 82 16.75 3.13 16.33
N GLU A 83 17.15 1.90 16.05
CA GLU A 83 16.35 0.69 16.27
C GLU A 83 15.83 0.58 17.72
N GLU A 84 16.66 0.90 18.70
CA GLU A 84 16.30 0.86 20.12
C GLU A 84 15.24 1.91 20.52
N LYS A 85 15.06 2.97 19.75
CA LYS A 85 14.06 4.02 20.01
C LYS A 85 12.73 3.69 19.32
N ILE A 86 12.79 3.24 18.06
CA ILE A 86 11.59 3.04 17.23
C ILE A 86 10.76 1.82 17.62
N LEU A 87 11.35 0.82 18.29
CA LEU A 87 10.65 -0.43 18.67
C LEU A 87 9.98 -0.38 20.04
N LYS A 88 10.12 0.72 20.79
CA LYS A 88 9.57 0.83 22.16
C LYS A 88 8.07 1.04 22.22
N VAL A 89 7.51 1.70 21.20
CA VAL A 89 6.08 2.01 21.11
C VAL A 89 5.58 1.75 19.69
N PRO A 90 4.30 1.39 19.52
CA PRO A 90 3.72 1.26 18.19
C PRO A 90 3.87 2.55 17.37
N PRO A 91 4.07 2.48 16.04
CA PRO A 91 4.15 3.67 15.19
C PRO A 91 2.93 4.59 15.30
N SER A 92 1.75 4.03 15.59
CA SER A 92 0.51 4.77 15.83
C SER A 92 0.54 5.62 17.10
N GLU A 93 1.46 5.37 18.03
CA GLU A 93 1.59 6.08 19.31
C GLU A 93 2.91 6.86 19.42
N HIS A 94 3.81 6.70 18.45
CA HIS A 94 5.14 7.31 18.49
C HIS A 94 5.05 8.84 18.35
N PRO A 95 5.69 9.63 19.24
CA PRO A 95 5.60 11.10 19.21
C PRO A 95 6.23 11.71 17.96
N GLU A 96 7.25 11.06 17.40
CA GLU A 96 7.92 11.49 16.16
C GLU A 96 7.31 10.88 14.89
N ARG A 97 6.11 10.26 14.97
CA ARG A 97 5.47 9.65 13.81
C ARG A 97 5.20 10.71 12.73
N LYS A 98 5.44 10.32 11.48
CA LYS A 98 5.02 11.06 10.29
C LYS A 98 3.93 10.28 9.59
N GLU A 99 2.93 10.99 9.07
CA GLU A 99 1.99 10.37 8.13
C GLU A 99 2.70 10.16 6.80
N CYS A 100 2.42 9.03 6.16
CA CYS A 100 2.99 8.72 4.87
C CYS A 100 2.01 7.96 3.98
N ILE A 101 2.14 8.12 2.68
CA ILE A 101 1.58 7.21 1.70
C ILE A 101 2.56 6.04 1.58
N CYS A 102 2.10 4.82 1.81
CA CYS A 102 2.86 3.61 1.54
C CYS A 102 2.37 3.00 0.23
N VAL A 103 3.29 2.80 -0.71
CA VAL A 103 3.04 2.05 -1.94
C VAL A 103 3.95 0.84 -1.96
N ASN A 104 3.35 -0.35 -1.92
CA ASN A 104 4.05 -1.63 -1.92
C ASN A 104 3.72 -2.42 -3.19
N GLY A 105 4.72 -2.67 -4.01
CA GLY A 105 4.64 -3.56 -5.17
C GLY A 105 5.23 -4.93 -4.85
N LYS A 106 4.53 -5.98 -5.28
CA LYS A 106 4.96 -7.37 -5.13
C LYS A 106 4.78 -8.13 -6.44
N MET A 107 5.82 -8.85 -6.84
CA MET A 107 5.79 -9.85 -7.91
C MET A 107 6.66 -11.06 -7.49
N PRO A 108 6.62 -12.20 -8.21
CA PRO A 108 7.50 -13.33 -7.92
C PRO A 108 8.97 -12.91 -7.79
N GLY A 109 9.59 -13.25 -6.67
CA GLY A 109 11.00 -12.95 -6.39
C GLY A 109 11.32 -11.47 -6.09
N ARG A 110 10.38 -10.53 -6.19
CA ARG A 110 10.67 -9.09 -6.02
C ARG A 110 9.59 -8.35 -5.25
N THR A 111 10.01 -7.56 -4.28
CA THR A 111 9.17 -6.61 -3.55
C THR A 111 9.80 -5.23 -3.68
N TYR A 112 9.00 -4.19 -3.84
CA TYR A 112 9.48 -2.81 -3.84
C TYR A 112 8.50 -1.94 -3.06
N THR A 113 9.01 -1.16 -2.12
CA THR A 113 8.20 -0.29 -1.26
C THR A 113 8.72 1.12 -1.36
N VAL A 114 7.80 2.09 -1.47
CA VAL A 114 8.09 3.50 -1.27
C VAL A 114 7.15 4.03 -0.19
N ALA A 115 7.72 4.74 0.77
CA ALA A 115 6.99 5.55 1.74
C ALA A 115 7.20 7.03 1.40
N ILE A 116 6.11 7.79 1.25
CA ILE A 116 6.14 9.22 0.95
C ILE A 116 5.54 9.97 2.15
N PRO A 117 6.37 10.61 2.99
CA PRO A 117 5.86 11.45 4.08
C PRO A 117 4.99 12.59 3.56
N PHE A 118 3.94 12.94 4.29
CA PHE A 118 3.10 14.10 4.02
C PHE A 118 2.63 14.76 5.33
N GLU A 119 2.14 15.99 5.22
CA GLU A 119 1.48 16.72 6.30
C GLU A 119 0.01 16.95 5.92
N ARG A 120 -0.92 16.67 6.85
CA ARG A 120 -2.31 17.09 6.67
C ARG A 120 -2.41 18.60 6.82
N ARG A 121 -3.13 19.22 5.89
CA ARG A 121 -3.51 20.63 5.97
C ARG A 121 -4.77 20.80 6.79
#